data_AF-A0A8T5F5C2-F1
#
_entry.id   AF-A0A8T5F5C2-F1
#
_cell.length_a   1.000
_cell.length_b   1.000
_cell.length_c   1.000
_cell.angle_alpha   90.00
_cell.angle_beta   90.00
_cell.angle_gamma   90.00
#
_symmetry.space_group_name_H-M   'P 1'
#
loop_
_entity.id
_entity.type
_entity.pdbx_description
1 polymer ?
#
loop_
_entity_poly.entity_id
_entity_poly.type
_entity_poly.pdbx_seq_one_letter_code
_entity_poly.pdbx_strand_id
1 'polypeptide(L)'
;MQENIKRDIISVLQKTIVAIKKQNLAKLRDQSNKTVHNSSIYQDKYSISISVVVFTILKILEKSKYDEGSNITKKQKIITSELIKAKKALKKENFHEFSKSLKKIIFLLKKLDKDTGRFIQEAVESSKVKKAYGIYRHGVSAGKAAELLGISRWELQPYLGHTRESEYKLSISKTIEERIKITKEIFNIK
;
A
#
# COMPACT_ATOMS: atom_id res chain seq x y z
N MET A 1 16.19 9.01 6.50
CA MET A 1 15.37 8.42 5.41
C MET A 1 16.28 8.29 4.20
N GLN A 2 16.26 7.16 3.50
CA GLN A 2 17.09 7.01 2.29
C GLN A 2 16.58 7.93 1.15
N GLU A 3 17.48 8.44 0.31
CA GLU A 3 17.17 9.45 -0.70
C GLU A 3 16.23 8.93 -1.82
N ASN A 4 16.34 7.66 -2.18
CA ASN A 4 15.40 6.96 -3.08
C ASN A 4 13.96 6.96 -2.53
N ILE A 5 13.78 6.64 -1.25
CA ILE A 5 12.48 6.63 -0.56
C ILE A 5 11.89 8.05 -0.53
N LYS A 6 12.72 9.04 -0.19
CA LYS A 6 12.32 10.46 -0.17
C LYS A 6 11.80 10.91 -1.54
N ARG A 7 12.55 10.63 -2.61
CA ARG A 7 12.15 10.98 -3.99
C ARG A 7 10.85 10.29 -4.40
N ASP A 8 10.69 9.02 -4.05
CA ASP A 8 9.47 8.29 -4.33
C ASP A 8 8.26 8.91 -3.61
N ILE A 9 8.36 9.16 -2.30
CA ILE A 9 7.29 9.77 -1.51
C ILE A 9 6.92 11.15 -2.06
N ILE A 10 7.90 11.98 -2.44
CA ILE A 10 7.64 13.30 -3.05
C ILE A 10 6.88 13.14 -4.37
N SER A 11 7.29 12.20 -5.22
CA SER A 11 6.65 11.89 -6.49
C SER A 11 5.20 11.43 -6.30
N VAL A 12 4.98 10.53 -5.33
CA VAL A 12 3.66 10.05 -4.94
C VAL A 12 2.76 11.18 -4.48
N LEU A 13 3.23 11.99 -3.51
CA LEU A 13 2.47 13.11 -2.97
C LEU A 13 2.08 14.09 -4.08
N GLN A 14 3.01 14.40 -4.98
CA GLN A 14 2.74 15.28 -6.13
C GLN A 14 1.65 14.72 -7.03
N LYS A 15 1.73 13.44 -7.42
CA LYS A 15 0.75 12.80 -8.30
C LYS A 15 -0.62 12.71 -7.65
N THR A 16 -0.67 12.36 -6.36
CA THR A 16 -1.91 12.32 -5.58
C THR A 16 -2.57 13.70 -5.50
N ILE A 17 -1.82 14.76 -5.21
CA ILE A 17 -2.35 16.14 -5.18
C ILE A 17 -2.98 16.51 -6.53
N VAL A 18 -2.30 16.20 -7.65
CA VAL A 18 -2.82 16.48 -9.00
C VAL A 18 -4.08 15.67 -9.30
N ALA A 19 -4.10 14.39 -8.93
CA ALA A 19 -5.25 13.52 -9.16
C ALA A 19 -6.48 13.94 -8.34
N ILE A 20 -6.31 14.38 -7.08
CA ILE A 20 -7.40 14.95 -6.27
C ILE A 20 -7.97 16.20 -6.94
N LYS A 21 -7.10 17.15 -7.33
CA LYS A 21 -7.54 18.41 -7.96
C LYS A 21 -8.32 18.21 -9.25
N LYS A 22 -7.93 17.20 -10.05
CA LYS A 22 -8.59 16.87 -11.32
C LYS A 22 -9.74 15.87 -11.16
N GLN A 23 -10.06 15.45 -9.92
CA GLN A 23 -10.98 14.35 -9.61
C GLN A 23 -10.76 13.09 -10.46
N ASN A 24 -9.50 12.81 -10.83
CA ASN A 24 -9.17 11.69 -11.70
C ASN A 24 -8.99 10.41 -10.87
N LEU A 25 -10.11 9.70 -10.64
CA LEU A 25 -10.16 8.47 -9.85
C LEU A 25 -9.28 7.36 -10.42
N ALA A 26 -9.22 7.20 -11.75
CA ALA A 26 -8.39 6.18 -12.40
C ALA A 26 -6.91 6.39 -12.04
N LYS A 27 -6.42 7.61 -12.19
CA LYS A 27 -5.03 7.97 -11.86
C LYS A 27 -4.72 7.83 -10.37
N LEU A 28 -5.70 8.06 -9.50
CA LEU A 28 -5.54 7.91 -8.06
C LEU A 28 -5.53 6.43 -7.65
N ARG A 29 -6.26 5.57 -8.37
CA ARG A 29 -6.22 4.11 -8.25
C ARG A 29 -4.87 3.54 -8.68
N ASP A 30 -4.35 3.96 -9.83
CA ASP A 30 -3.01 3.57 -10.28
C ASP A 30 -1.95 3.98 -9.26
N GLN A 31 -2.09 5.20 -8.72
CA GLN A 31 -1.15 5.70 -7.73
C GLN A 31 -1.24 4.91 -6.41
N SER A 32 -2.43 4.51 -5.99
CA SER A 32 -2.64 3.64 -4.83
C SER A 32 -1.98 2.27 -5.03
N ASN A 33 -2.13 1.67 -6.21
CA ASN A 33 -1.50 0.37 -6.51
C ASN A 33 0.04 0.49 -6.52
N LYS A 34 0.57 1.60 -7.05
CA LYS A 34 2.00 1.86 -7.08
C LYS A 34 2.60 2.10 -5.68
N THR A 35 1.92 2.83 -4.80
CA THR A 35 2.40 3.04 -3.42
C THR A 35 2.38 1.76 -2.60
N VAL A 36 1.40 0.89 -2.85
CA VAL A 36 1.35 -0.46 -2.30
C VAL A 36 2.58 -1.29 -2.71
N HIS A 37 2.97 -1.23 -3.98
CA HIS A 37 4.16 -1.91 -4.47
C HIS A 37 5.44 -1.34 -3.85
N ASN A 38 5.60 -0.01 -3.88
CA ASN A 38 6.78 0.66 -3.34
C ASN A 38 6.94 0.46 -1.82
N SER A 39 5.85 0.47 -1.05
CA SER A 39 5.91 0.16 0.39
C SER A 39 6.33 -1.28 0.69
N SER A 40 6.05 -2.21 -0.21
CA SER A 40 6.51 -3.60 -0.09
C SER A 40 8.01 -3.75 -0.40
N ILE A 41 8.54 -2.92 -1.29
CA ILE A 41 9.97 -2.87 -1.64
C ILE A 41 10.78 -2.16 -0.54
N TYR A 42 10.36 -0.97 -0.13
CA TYR A 42 11.14 -0.15 0.80
C TYR A 42 10.94 -0.53 2.28
N GLN A 43 9.79 -1.14 2.61
CA GLN A 43 9.43 -1.58 3.96
C GLN A 43 9.57 -0.51 5.05
N ASP A 44 9.59 0.77 4.66
CA ASP A 44 9.75 1.87 5.59
C ASP A 44 8.38 2.41 6.05
N LYS A 45 8.36 2.89 7.29
CA LYS A 45 7.18 3.42 7.97
C LYS A 45 6.45 4.51 7.16
N TYR A 46 7.19 5.35 6.42
CA TYR A 46 6.59 6.46 5.69
C TYR A 46 5.98 6.00 4.36
N SER A 47 6.64 5.11 3.62
CA SER A 47 6.03 4.51 2.42
C SER A 47 4.74 3.75 2.73
N ILE A 48 4.73 2.99 3.83
CA ILE A 48 3.52 2.28 4.30
C ILE A 48 2.41 3.28 4.64
N SER A 49 2.73 4.31 5.43
CA SER A 49 1.77 5.34 5.84
C SER A 49 1.21 6.10 4.63
N ILE A 50 2.03 6.39 3.62
CA ILE A 50 1.62 7.06 2.39
C ILE A 50 0.72 6.15 1.56
N SER A 51 1.02 4.85 1.48
CA SER A 51 0.17 3.89 0.78
C SER A 51 -1.25 3.87 1.37
N VAL A 52 -1.35 3.83 2.70
CA VAL A 52 -2.63 3.93 3.41
C VAL A 52 -3.34 5.25 3.06
N VAL A 53 -2.66 6.39 3.19
CA VAL A 53 -3.26 7.71 2.89
C VAL A 53 -3.82 7.79 1.47
N VAL A 54 -3.06 7.35 0.46
CA VAL A 54 -3.50 7.41 -0.94
C VAL A 54 -4.70 6.51 -1.19
N PHE A 55 -4.69 5.27 -0.67
CA PHE A 55 -5.80 4.34 -0.79
C PHE A 55 -7.07 4.88 -0.11
N THR A 56 -6.93 5.44 1.08
CA THR A 56 -8.07 6.00 1.82
C THR A 56 -8.68 7.18 1.08
N ILE A 57 -7.86 8.06 0.49
CA ILE A 57 -8.35 9.17 -0.32
C ILE A 57 -9.13 8.65 -1.54
N LEU A 58 -8.63 7.62 -2.24
CA LEU A 58 -9.35 7.00 -3.35
C LEU A 58 -10.75 6.56 -2.94
N LYS A 59 -10.86 5.82 -1.84
CA LYS A 59 -12.14 5.28 -1.37
C LYS A 59 -13.14 6.37 -1.00
N ILE A 60 -12.68 7.44 -0.36
CA ILE A 60 -13.52 8.60 -0.04
C ILE A 60 -14.02 9.28 -1.32
N LEU A 61 -13.15 9.45 -2.32
CA LEU A 61 -13.53 10.07 -3.58
C LEU A 61 -14.48 9.21 -4.41
N GLU A 62 -14.28 7.89 -4.44
CA GLU A 62 -15.19 6.92 -5.08
C GLU A 62 -16.60 7.04 -4.50
N LYS A 63 -16.73 7.17 -3.17
CA LYS A 63 -18.03 7.29 -2.49
C LYS A 63 -18.66 8.68 -2.66
N SER A 64 -17.87 9.74 -2.64
CA SER A 64 -18.36 11.12 -2.81
C SER A 64 -19.06 11.38 -4.14
N LYS A 65 -18.80 10.54 -5.15
CA LYS A 65 -19.44 10.61 -6.47
C LYS A 65 -20.96 10.31 -6.43
N TYR A 66 -21.42 9.67 -5.36
CA TYR A 66 -22.81 9.24 -5.18
C TYR A 66 -23.58 10.05 -4.13
N ASP A 67 -22.94 11.06 -3.52
CA ASP A 67 -23.48 11.79 -2.37
C ASP A 67 -23.38 13.31 -2.59
N GLU A 68 -24.31 13.84 -3.39
CA GLU A 68 -24.34 15.21 -3.91
C GLU A 68 -24.46 16.31 -2.84
N GLY A 69 -24.86 15.96 -1.61
CA GLY A 69 -25.07 16.92 -0.50
C GLY A 69 -23.92 17.06 0.51
N SER A 70 -22.84 16.29 0.35
CA SER A 70 -21.86 16.11 1.42
C SER A 70 -20.79 17.22 1.48
N ASN A 71 -20.42 17.65 2.70
CA ASN A 71 -19.39 18.65 3.03
C ASN A 71 -17.94 18.22 2.63
N ILE A 72 -17.83 17.26 1.72
CA ILE A 72 -16.62 16.57 1.28
C ILE A 72 -15.66 17.54 0.60
N THR A 73 -16.14 18.51 -0.18
CA THR A 73 -15.29 19.47 -0.90
C THR A 73 -14.45 20.33 0.06
N LYS A 74 -15.01 20.74 1.21
CA LYS A 74 -14.27 21.49 2.24
C LYS A 74 -13.20 20.61 2.90
N LYS A 75 -13.55 19.37 3.25
CA LYS A 75 -12.62 18.42 3.89
C LYS A 75 -11.50 17.97 2.93
N GLN A 76 -11.79 17.79 1.63
CA GLN A 76 -10.80 17.53 0.58
C GLN A 76 -9.78 18.66 0.45
N LYS A 77 -10.22 19.92 0.53
CA LYS A 77 -9.30 21.09 0.51
C LYS A 77 -8.34 21.05 1.69
N ILE A 78 -8.83 20.70 2.89
CA ILE A 78 -7.98 20.57 4.09
C ILE A 78 -6.95 19.46 3.90
N ILE A 79 -7.37 18.27 3.46
CA ILE A 79 -6.44 17.15 3.18
C ILE A 79 -5.39 17.54 2.14
N THR A 80 -5.81 18.17 1.05
CA THR A 80 -4.92 18.63 -0.02
C THR A 80 -3.90 19.64 0.50
N SER A 81 -4.32 20.55 1.38
CA SER A 81 -3.41 21.53 2.00
C SER A 81 -2.34 20.87 2.87
N GLU A 82 -2.72 19.85 3.64
CA GLU A 82 -1.79 19.10 4.50
C GLU A 82 -0.86 18.20 3.67
N LEU A 83 -1.33 17.63 2.54
CA LEU A 83 -0.45 16.92 1.59
C LEU A 83 0.60 17.85 0.97
N ILE A 84 0.23 19.10 0.67
CA ILE A 84 1.17 20.12 0.18
C ILE A 84 2.21 20.46 1.26
N LYS A 85 1.79 20.63 2.52
CA LYS A 85 2.69 20.86 3.65
C LYS A 85 3.66 19.70 3.84
N ALA A 86 3.16 18.46 3.86
CA ALA A 86 3.98 17.26 3.95
C ALA A 86 5.05 17.22 2.84
N LYS A 87 4.66 17.48 1.59
CA LYS A 87 5.60 17.54 0.46
C LYS A 87 6.66 18.64 0.64
N LYS A 88 6.26 19.84 1.07
CA LYS A 88 7.19 20.96 1.32
C LYS A 88 8.17 20.65 2.45
N ALA A 89 7.68 20.08 3.55
CA ALA A 89 8.51 19.67 4.69
C ALA A 89 9.55 18.63 4.26
N LEU A 90 9.13 17.63 3.47
CA LEU A 90 10.02 16.59 2.99
C LEU A 90 11.07 17.11 1.99
N LYS A 91 10.73 18.10 1.16
CA LYS A 91 11.69 18.80 0.29
C LYS A 91 12.74 19.61 1.07
N LYS A 92 12.36 20.17 2.22
CA LYS A 92 13.23 20.92 3.13
C LYS A 92 13.94 20.02 4.16
N GLU A 93 13.82 18.70 4.01
CA GLU A 93 14.38 17.70 4.94
C GLU A 93 13.90 17.85 6.39
N ASN A 94 12.77 18.54 6.60
CA ASN A 94 12.15 18.68 7.91
C ASN A 94 11.25 17.48 8.20
N PHE A 95 11.87 16.39 8.66
CA PHE A 95 11.19 15.12 8.94
C PHE A 95 10.18 15.21 10.10
N HIS A 96 10.41 16.11 11.05
CA HIS A 96 9.48 16.34 12.16
C HIS A 96 8.15 16.90 11.63
N GLU A 97 8.21 17.98 10.84
CA GLU A 97 7.03 18.62 10.26
C GLU A 97 6.33 17.72 9.24
N PHE A 98 7.10 16.94 8.48
CA PHE A 98 6.55 15.89 7.60
C PHE A 98 5.75 14.85 8.39
N SER A 99 6.33 14.31 9.47
CA SER A 99 5.67 13.32 10.33
C SER A 99 4.41 13.89 10.99
N LYS A 100 4.44 15.15 11.43
CA LYS A 100 3.31 15.86 12.01
C LYS A 100 2.17 16.03 11.00
N SER A 101 2.50 16.50 9.80
CA SER A 101 1.53 16.63 8.69
C SER A 101 0.90 15.29 8.33
N LEU A 102 1.69 14.21 8.29
CA LEU A 102 1.20 12.87 7.95
C LEU A 102 0.23 12.32 9.02
N LYS A 103 0.57 12.47 10.31
CA LYS A 103 -0.34 12.12 11.43
C LYS A 103 -1.66 12.89 11.33
N LYS A 104 -1.59 14.19 11.01
CA LYS A 104 -2.77 15.03 10.85
C LYS A 104 -3.65 14.59 9.69
N ILE A 105 -3.05 14.23 8.55
CA ILE A 105 -3.79 13.66 7.40
C ILE A 105 -4.52 12.39 7.81
N ILE A 106 -3.83 11.45 8.45
CA ILE A 106 -4.43 10.18 8.90
C ILE A 106 -5.60 10.46 9.87
N PHE A 107 -5.42 11.40 10.81
CA PHE A 107 -6.49 11.79 11.74
C PHE A 107 -7.71 12.38 11.01
N LEU A 108 -7.50 13.28 10.05
CA LEU A 108 -8.57 13.87 9.24
C LEU A 108 -9.32 12.81 8.42
N LEU A 109 -8.58 11.84 7.85
CA LEU A 109 -9.16 10.72 7.12
C LEU A 109 -9.96 9.79 8.03
N LYS A 110 -9.47 9.50 9.25
CA LYS A 110 -10.24 8.73 10.25
C LYS A 110 -11.54 9.42 10.65
N LYS A 111 -11.50 10.75 10.82
CA LYS A 111 -12.71 11.53 11.14
C LYS A 111 -13.72 11.49 9.99
N LEU A 112 -13.24 11.57 8.74
CA LEU A 112 -14.05 11.37 7.54
C LEU A 112 -14.65 9.97 7.44
N ASP A 113 -13.92 8.93 7.85
CA ASP A 113 -14.43 7.55 7.88
C ASP A 113 -15.56 7.36 8.88
N LYS A 114 -15.39 7.93 10.08
CA LYS A 114 -16.38 7.81 11.15
C LYS A 114 -17.73 8.38 10.70
N ASP A 115 -17.70 9.43 9.89
CA ASP A 115 -18.89 10.04 9.29
C ASP A 115 -19.46 9.23 8.11
N THR A 116 -18.68 8.31 7.52
CA THR A 116 -19.05 7.56 6.29
C THR A 116 -19.20 6.04 6.49
N GLY A 117 -19.06 5.55 7.73
CA GLY A 117 -19.36 4.18 8.14
C GLY A 117 -18.17 3.21 8.05
N ARG A 118 -17.36 3.15 9.13
CA ARG A 118 -16.39 2.09 9.57
C ARG A 118 -15.53 1.34 8.52
N PHE A 119 -15.45 1.81 7.29
CA PHE A 119 -14.78 1.11 6.19
C PHE A 119 -13.26 1.30 6.22
N ILE A 120 -12.75 2.41 6.75
CA ILE A 120 -11.31 2.72 6.77
C ILE A 120 -10.61 1.95 7.88
N GLN A 121 -11.27 1.67 9.00
CA GLN A 121 -10.66 0.78 10.00
C GLN A 121 -10.48 -0.63 9.42
N GLU A 122 -11.54 -1.22 8.86
CA GLU A 122 -11.48 -2.55 8.24
C GLU A 122 -10.57 -2.59 7.01
N ALA A 123 -10.54 -1.55 6.18
CA ALA A 123 -9.68 -1.52 5.01
C ALA A 123 -8.21 -1.26 5.36
N VAL A 124 -7.93 -0.49 6.41
CA VAL A 124 -6.57 -0.31 6.95
C VAL A 124 -6.10 -1.60 7.61
N GLU A 125 -6.93 -2.25 8.41
CA GLU A 125 -6.64 -3.54 9.04
C GLU A 125 -6.44 -4.62 7.97
N SER A 126 -7.37 -4.76 7.02
CA SER A 126 -7.26 -5.69 5.89
C SER A 126 -6.04 -5.42 5.00
N SER A 127 -5.70 -4.15 4.77
CA SER A 127 -4.51 -3.78 4.00
C SER A 127 -3.24 -4.19 4.74
N LYS A 128 -3.14 -3.87 6.04
CA LYS A 128 -2.00 -4.30 6.87
C LYS A 128 -1.85 -5.82 6.87
N VAL A 129 -2.94 -6.57 7.02
CA VAL A 129 -2.91 -8.04 7.00
C VAL A 129 -2.45 -8.58 5.63
N LYS A 130 -3.00 -8.07 4.52
CA LYS A 130 -2.58 -8.45 3.16
C LYS A 130 -1.12 -8.09 2.86
N LYS A 131 -0.62 -6.98 3.40
CA LYS A 131 0.78 -6.55 3.24
C LYS A 131 1.72 -7.41 4.07
N ALA A 132 1.33 -7.77 5.30
CA ALA A 132 2.11 -8.63 6.18
C ALA A 132 2.25 -10.03 5.58
N TYR A 133 1.17 -10.55 5.01
CA TYR A 133 1.21 -11.78 4.23
C TYR A 133 2.17 -11.68 3.02
N GLY A 134 2.13 -10.57 2.27
CA GLY A 134 3.08 -10.35 1.16
C GLY A 134 4.55 -10.36 1.61
N ILE A 135 4.86 -9.66 2.72
CA ILE A 135 6.20 -9.65 3.33
C ILE A 135 6.61 -11.06 3.77
N TYR A 136 5.70 -11.80 4.39
CA TYR A 136 5.91 -13.20 4.79
C TYR A 136 6.30 -14.11 3.61
N ARG A 137 5.62 -13.99 2.46
CA ARG A 137 5.94 -14.76 1.25
C ARG A 137 7.36 -14.52 0.71
N HIS A 138 7.95 -13.37 1.02
CA HIS A 138 9.32 -13.04 0.63
C HIS A 138 10.36 -13.57 1.62
N GLY A 139 9.97 -14.50 2.51
CA GLY A 139 10.88 -15.21 3.42
C GLY A 139 11.05 -14.54 4.80
N VAL A 140 10.31 -13.47 5.08
CA VAL A 140 10.31 -12.82 6.39
C VAL A 140 9.40 -13.59 7.34
N SER A 141 9.81 -13.77 8.61
CA SER A 141 8.98 -14.51 9.57
C SER A 141 7.62 -13.81 9.79
N ALA A 142 6.57 -14.60 10.00
CA ALA A 142 5.21 -14.07 10.23
C ALA A 142 5.16 -13.11 11.43
N GLY A 143 5.93 -13.41 12.48
CA GLY A 143 6.08 -12.52 13.64
C GLY A 143 6.69 -11.17 13.27
N LYS A 144 7.74 -11.16 12.44
CA LYS A 144 8.37 -9.92 12.00
C LYS A 144 7.51 -9.13 11.02
N ALA A 145 6.81 -9.84 10.12
CA ALA A 145 5.88 -9.23 9.18
C ALA A 145 4.69 -8.54 9.89
N ALA A 146 4.15 -9.18 10.94
CA ALA A 146 3.09 -8.61 11.77
C ALA A 146 3.57 -7.38 12.55
N GLU A 147 4.77 -7.44 13.14
CA GLU A 147 5.41 -6.33 13.85
C GLU A 147 5.61 -5.10 12.95
N LEU A 148 6.15 -5.31 11.74
CA LEU A 148 6.41 -4.24 10.75
C LEU A 148 5.16 -3.43 10.38
N LEU A 149 3.99 -4.07 10.42
CA LEU A 149 2.73 -3.47 10.02
C LEU A 149 1.82 -3.14 11.20
N GLY A 150 2.28 -3.39 12.42
CA GLY A 150 1.55 -3.11 13.66
C GLY A 150 0.21 -3.82 13.68
N ILE A 151 0.23 -5.13 13.40
CA ILE A 151 -0.88 -6.07 13.56
C ILE A 151 -0.44 -7.23 14.46
N SER A 152 -1.37 -7.91 15.08
CA SER A 152 -1.12 -9.13 15.84
C SER A 152 -0.81 -10.31 14.90
N ARG A 153 -0.09 -11.30 15.42
CA ARG A 153 0.14 -12.57 14.71
C ARG A 153 -1.18 -13.29 14.43
N TRP A 154 -2.15 -13.17 15.33
CA TRP A 154 -3.49 -13.73 15.21
C TRP A 154 -4.26 -13.16 14.02
N GLU A 155 -4.13 -11.86 13.75
CA GLU A 155 -4.73 -11.22 12.56
C GLU A 155 -4.11 -11.72 11.25
N LEU A 156 -2.84 -12.12 11.27
CA LEU A 156 -2.14 -12.67 10.10
C LEU A 156 -2.42 -14.17 9.88
N GLN A 157 -2.69 -14.91 10.95
CA GLN A 157 -2.77 -16.37 10.96
C GLN A 157 -3.77 -16.98 9.97
N PRO A 158 -4.98 -16.43 9.76
CA PRO A 158 -5.92 -16.94 8.75
C PRO A 158 -5.35 -16.91 7.32
N TYR A 159 -4.39 -16.01 7.05
CA TYR A 159 -3.82 -15.81 5.73
C TYR A 159 -2.56 -16.66 5.48
N LEU A 160 -1.91 -17.17 6.54
CA LEU A 160 -0.71 -18.00 6.44
C LEU A 160 -1.00 -19.40 5.85
N GLY A 161 -2.25 -19.87 5.90
CA GLY A 161 -2.65 -21.20 5.46
C GLY A 161 -3.73 -21.28 4.37
N HIS A 162 -4.27 -20.15 3.87
CA HIS A 162 -5.47 -20.14 3.01
C HIS A 162 -5.27 -19.73 1.55
N THR A 163 -4.06 -19.75 1.01
CA THR A 163 -3.85 -19.37 -0.40
C THR A 163 -3.07 -20.43 -1.14
N ARG A 164 -3.82 -21.30 -1.83
CA ARG A 164 -3.40 -22.20 -2.92
C ARG A 164 -2.90 -21.42 -4.17
N GLU A 165 -2.21 -20.29 -3.99
CA GLU A 165 -1.78 -19.43 -5.11
C GLU A 165 -0.27 -19.55 -5.41
N SER A 166 0.51 -20.20 -4.54
CA SER A 166 1.92 -20.51 -4.84
C SER A 166 2.10 -21.65 -5.86
N GLU A 167 1.02 -22.29 -6.32
CA GLU A 167 1.10 -23.33 -7.36
C GLU A 167 0.97 -22.77 -8.79
N TYR A 168 0.63 -21.49 -9.00
CA TYR A 168 0.27 -21.02 -10.34
C TYR A 168 1.42 -20.65 -11.29
N LYS A 169 2.69 -20.91 -10.91
CA LYS A 169 3.86 -20.86 -11.83
C LYS A 169 4.91 -21.95 -11.62
N LEU A 170 4.60 -23.00 -10.84
CA LEU A 170 5.44 -24.20 -10.72
C LEU A 170 4.77 -25.45 -11.35
N SER A 171 3.50 -25.35 -11.75
CA SER A 171 2.71 -26.45 -12.31
C SER A 171 2.87 -26.69 -13.81
N ILE A 172 3.81 -26.01 -14.48
CA ILE A 172 4.28 -26.48 -15.79
C ILE A 172 5.25 -27.62 -15.51
N SER A 173 4.68 -28.81 -15.31
CA SER A 173 5.47 -30.04 -15.24
C SER A 173 6.20 -30.20 -16.58
N LYS A 174 7.52 -30.42 -16.51
CA LYS A 174 8.32 -30.73 -17.69
C LYS A 174 7.72 -31.93 -18.42
N THR A 175 7.72 -31.94 -19.74
CA THR A 175 7.24 -33.10 -20.49
C THR A 175 8.11 -34.33 -20.16
N ILE A 176 7.62 -35.51 -20.51
CA ILE A 176 8.38 -36.75 -20.28
C ILE A 176 9.71 -36.67 -21.06
N GLU A 177 9.70 -36.11 -22.28
CA GLU A 177 10.93 -35.93 -23.07
C GLU A 177 11.93 -35.01 -22.38
N GLU A 178 11.47 -33.88 -21.83
CA GLU A 178 12.34 -32.93 -21.13
C GLU A 178 12.97 -33.54 -19.86
N ARG A 179 12.21 -34.37 -19.13
CA ARG A 179 12.71 -35.08 -17.95
C ARG A 179 13.75 -36.13 -18.31
N ILE A 180 13.52 -36.89 -19.38
CA ILE A 180 14.48 -37.89 -19.87
C ILE A 180 15.76 -37.21 -20.35
N LYS A 181 15.66 -36.09 -21.08
CA LYS A 181 16.82 -35.34 -21.58
C LYS A 181 17.71 -34.86 -20.43
N ILE A 182 17.13 -34.25 -19.40
CA ILE A 182 17.87 -33.78 -18.22
C ILE A 182 18.55 -34.97 -17.51
N THR A 183 17.85 -36.10 -17.40
CA THR A 183 18.41 -37.29 -16.77
C THR A 183 19.60 -37.82 -17.58
N LYS A 184 19.48 -37.88 -18.90
CA LYS A 184 20.58 -38.24 -19.81
C LYS A 184 21.79 -37.31 -19.68
N GLU A 185 21.56 -36.01 -19.58
CA GLU A 185 22.63 -35.02 -19.36
C GLU A 185 23.32 -35.19 -18.00
N ILE A 186 22.55 -35.43 -16.93
CA ILE A 186 23.10 -35.65 -15.57
C ILE A 186 23.96 -36.92 -15.51
N PHE A 187 23.49 -38.01 -16.12
CA PHE A 187 24.17 -39.31 -16.08
C PHE A 187 25.10 -39.55 -17.28
N ASN A 188 25.26 -38.56 -18.16
CA ASN A 188 26.08 -38.62 -19.36
C ASN A 188 25.74 -39.80 -20.29
N ILE A 189 24.46 -40.17 -20.33
CA ILE A 189 23.93 -41.27 -21.14
C ILE A 189 23.48 -40.67 -22.48
N LYS A 190 24.09 -41.08 -23.59
CA LYS A 190 23.67 -40.66 -24.93
C LYS A 190 22.28 -41.19 -25.29
#